data_AF-A0A257LYB5-F1
#
_entry.id   AF-A0A257LYB5-F1
#
_cell.length_a   1.000
_cell.length_b   1.000
_cell.length_c   1.000
_cell.angle_alpha   90.00
_cell.angle_beta   90.00
_cell.angle_gamma   90.00
#
_symmetry.space_group_name_H-M   'P 1'
#
loop_
_entity.id
_entity.type
_entity.pdbx_description
1 polymer ?
#
loop_
_entity_poly.entity_id
_entity_poly.type
_entity_poly.pdbx_seq_one_letter_code
_entity_poly.pdbx_strand_id
1 'polypeptide(L)'
;MTRYRVGHGLEFRVDRSNTGGIWLDSGEWEALKASDIHSSIHKIFTAPWQQAVRDESRDAVYHEQLVRRLGPDLVSKLETLRAELSSHPERKLALAFLQGIS
;
A
#
# COMPACT_ATOMS: atom_id res chain seq x y z
N MET A 1 14.32 -17.02 13.81
CA MET A 1 13.44 -16.85 12.63
C MET A 1 13.03 -15.40 12.56
N THR A 2 12.98 -14.84 11.35
CA THR A 2 12.58 -13.45 11.12
C THR A 2 11.31 -13.44 10.28
N ARG A 3 10.27 -12.73 10.77
CA ARG A 3 9.01 -12.55 10.03
C ARG A 3 9.07 -11.39 9.06
N TYR A 4 8.52 -11.62 7.88
CA TYR A 4 8.40 -10.62 6.81
C TYR A 4 6.93 -10.50 6.39
N ARG A 5 6.46 -9.27 6.19
CA ARG A 5 5.12 -9.05 5.64
C ARG A 5 5.14 -9.38 4.14
N VAL A 6 4.11 -10.08 3.67
CA VAL A 6 3.98 -10.39 2.25
C VAL A 6 3.53 -9.15 1.48
N GLY A 7 2.50 -8.44 1.96
CA GLY A 7 1.95 -7.25 1.29
C GLY A 7 1.15 -7.60 0.04
N HIS A 8 0.88 -6.62 -0.83
CA HIS A 8 0.10 -6.84 -2.07
C HIS A 8 -1.27 -7.48 -1.84
N GLY A 9 -1.99 -7.02 -0.81
CA GLY A 9 -3.32 -7.54 -0.44
C GLY A 9 -3.31 -8.83 0.39
N LEU A 10 -2.14 -9.41 0.68
CA LEU A 10 -2.02 -10.54 1.61
C LEU A 10 -1.66 -10.05 3.01
N GLU A 11 -2.54 -10.33 3.98
CA GLU A 11 -2.41 -9.84 5.36
C GLU A 11 -1.53 -10.70 6.28
N PHE A 12 -0.99 -11.81 5.78
CA PHE A 12 -0.14 -12.71 6.56
C PHE A 12 1.35 -12.40 6.43
N ARG A 13 2.15 -13.12 7.22
CA ARG A 13 3.61 -12.98 7.26
C ARG A 13 4.26 -14.33 7.09
N VAL A 14 5.40 -14.35 6.41
CA VAL A 14 6.19 -15.56 6.22
C VAL A 14 7.46 -15.52 7.05
N ASP A 15 7.87 -16.68 7.56
CA ASP A 15 9.05 -16.82 8.41
C ASP A 15 10.26 -17.26 7.59
N ARG A 16 11.40 -16.58 7.77
CA ARG A 16 12.68 -16.99 7.19
C ARG A 16 13.65 -17.44 8.29
N SER A 17 14.19 -18.65 8.11
CA SER A 17 15.29 -19.19 8.90
C SER A 17 16.62 -18.51 8.54
N ASN A 18 17.56 -18.50 9.47
CA ASN A 18 18.95 -18.08 9.22
C ASN A 18 19.65 -18.97 8.18
N THR A 19 19.22 -20.23 8.03
CA THR A 19 19.71 -21.18 7.03
C THR A 19 19.07 -21.02 5.66
N GLY A 20 18.14 -20.08 5.48
CA GLY A 20 17.48 -19.81 4.20
C GLY A 20 16.17 -20.57 3.99
N GLY A 21 15.77 -21.47 4.89
CA GLY A 21 14.46 -22.10 4.87
C GLY A 21 13.32 -21.08 5.05
N ILE A 22 12.20 -21.30 4.36
CA ILE A 22 10.99 -20.48 4.43
C ILE A 22 9.89 -21.33 5.04
N TRP A 23 9.25 -20.82 6.09
CA TRP A 23 8.14 -21.47 6.78
C TRP A 23 6.83 -20.76 6.40
N LEU A 24 5.84 -21.59 6.07
CA LEU A 24 4.50 -21.19 5.66
C LEU A 24 3.50 -22.00 6.49
N ASP A 25 2.48 -21.32 6.99
CA ASP A 25 1.33 -21.96 7.62
C ASP A 25 0.37 -22.54 6.56
N SER A 26 -0.59 -23.36 7.02
CA SER A 26 -1.55 -24.02 6.12
C SER A 26 -2.36 -22.99 5.33
N GLY A 27 -2.41 -23.14 4.00
CA GLY A 27 -3.12 -22.26 3.08
C GLY A 27 -2.34 -21.02 2.64
N GLU A 28 -1.21 -20.69 3.26
CA GLU A 28 -0.38 -19.56 2.84
C GLU A 28 0.30 -19.82 1.48
N TRP A 29 0.71 -21.06 1.21
CA TRP A 29 1.27 -21.43 -0.09
C TRP A 29 0.26 -21.27 -1.23
N GLU A 30 -0.99 -21.64 -0.97
CA GLU A 30 -2.12 -21.52 -1.90
C GLU A 30 -2.43 -20.05 -2.18
N ALA A 31 -2.43 -19.22 -1.15
CA ALA A 31 -2.59 -17.77 -1.29
C ALA A 31 -1.45 -17.16 -2.12
N LEU A 32 -0.20 -17.54 -1.87
CA LEU A 32 0.95 -17.09 -2.66
C LEU A 32 0.86 -17.52 -4.13
N LYS A 33 0.30 -18.70 -4.42
CA LYS A 33 0.04 -19.14 -5.80
C LYS A 33 -1.06 -18.32 -6.46
N ALA A 34 -2.17 -18.09 -5.76
CA ALA A 34 -3.30 -17.30 -6.26
C ALA A 34 -2.91 -15.85 -6.58
N SER A 35 -1.95 -15.28 -5.84
CA SER A 35 -1.43 -13.93 -6.05
C SER A 35 -0.18 -13.87 -6.95
N ASP A 36 0.26 -14.97 -7.56
CA ASP A 36 1.49 -15.09 -8.38
C ASP A 36 2.83 -14.79 -7.64
N ILE A 37 2.77 -14.49 -6.34
CA ILE A 37 3.93 -14.14 -5.52
C ILE A 37 4.83 -15.36 -5.26
N HIS A 38 4.30 -16.59 -5.34
CA HIS A 38 5.06 -17.83 -5.15
C HIS A 38 6.33 -17.90 -6.02
N SER A 39 6.27 -17.41 -7.27
CA SER A 39 7.39 -17.37 -8.22
C SER A 39 8.52 -16.44 -7.77
N SER A 40 8.17 -15.43 -6.98
CA SER A 40 9.04 -14.36 -6.50
C SER A 40 9.17 -14.36 -4.98
N ILE A 41 8.90 -15.48 -4.30
CA ILE A 41 8.85 -15.56 -2.82
C ILE A 41 10.15 -15.09 -2.16
N HIS A 42 11.29 -15.30 -2.80
CA HIS A 42 12.60 -14.82 -2.34
C HIS A 42 12.68 -13.28 -2.24
N LYS A 43 11.91 -12.55 -3.05
CA LYS A 43 11.88 -11.08 -3.05
C LYS A 43 11.22 -10.53 -1.80
N ILE A 44 10.31 -11.27 -1.17
CA ILE A 44 9.63 -10.85 0.08
C ILE A 44 10.65 -10.47 1.15
N PHE A 45 11.79 -11.17 1.19
CA PHE A 45 12.84 -10.97 2.20
C PHE A 45 13.82 -9.84 1.87
N THR A 46 13.61 -9.13 0.76
CA THR A 46 14.50 -8.05 0.34
C THR A 46 14.08 -6.72 0.95
N ALA A 47 15.07 -5.83 1.17
CA ALA A 47 14.80 -4.50 1.69
C ALA A 47 13.85 -3.67 0.79
N PRO A 48 13.98 -3.68 -0.56
CA PRO A 48 13.05 -2.96 -1.44
C PRO A 48 11.60 -3.44 -1.32
N TRP A 49 11.37 -4.75 -1.24
CA TRP A 49 10.03 -5.30 -1.05
C TRP A 49 9.42 -4.86 0.28
N GLN A 50 10.15 -5.04 1.38
CA GLN A 50 9.65 -4.63 2.69
C GLN A 50 9.43 -3.12 2.78
N GLN A 51 10.18 -2.32 2.01
CA GLN A 51 9.94 -0.88 1.91
C GLN A 51 8.62 -0.58 1.17
N ALA A 52 8.38 -1.22 0.03
CA ALA A 52 7.12 -1.08 -0.72
C ALA A 52 5.90 -1.46 0.14
N VAL A 53 5.98 -2.57 0.89
CA VAL A 53 4.90 -3.00 1.80
C VAL A 53 4.65 -1.99 2.93
N ARG A 54 5.72 -1.36 3.45
CA ARG A 54 5.58 -0.29 4.44
C ARG A 54 4.89 0.92 3.85
N ASP A 55 5.27 1.35 2.65
CA ASP A 55 4.70 2.51 2.00
C ASP A 55 3.22 2.28 1.62
N GLU A 56 2.88 1.10 1.09
CA GLU A 56 1.48 0.68 0.83
C GLU A 56 0.64 0.74 2.12
N SER A 57 1.16 0.21 3.23
CA SER A 57 0.44 0.26 4.51
C SER A 57 0.27 1.69 5.04
N ARG A 58 1.22 2.59 4.77
CA ARG A 58 1.14 4.00 5.19
C ARG A 58 0.09 4.75 4.39
N ASP A 59 0.03 4.51 3.09
CA ASP A 59 -0.96 5.13 2.20
C ASP A 59 -2.37 4.66 2.54
N ALA A 60 -2.56 3.36 2.80
CA ALA A 60 -3.84 2.81 3.24
C ALA A 60 -4.30 3.40 4.58
N VAL A 61 -3.41 3.47 5.58
CA VAL A 61 -3.73 4.05 6.90
C VAL A 61 -4.03 5.55 6.77
N TYR A 62 -3.28 6.27 5.94
CA TYR A 62 -3.52 7.70 5.72
C TYR A 62 -4.88 7.94 5.05
N HIS A 63 -5.24 7.15 4.05
CA HIS A 63 -6.54 7.21 3.39
C HIS A 63 -7.67 6.88 4.36
N GLU A 64 -7.54 5.82 5.17
CA GLU A 64 -8.54 5.47 6.18
C GLU A 64 -8.74 6.60 7.20
N GLN A 65 -7.65 7.24 7.65
CA GLN A 65 -7.72 8.40 8.54
C GLN A 65 -8.42 9.60 7.89
N LEU A 66 -8.17 9.85 6.60
CA LEU A 66 -8.87 10.89 5.82
C LEU A 66 -10.38 10.61 5.78
N VAL A 67 -10.78 9.39 5.41
CA VAL A 67 -12.19 8.98 5.35
C VAL A 67 -12.85 9.10 6.72
N ARG A 68 -12.17 8.67 7.78
CA ARG A 68 -12.69 8.76 9.15
C ARG A 68 -12.92 10.20 9.61
N ARG A 69 -12.08 11.14 9.17
CA ARG A 69 -12.15 12.56 9.62
C ARG A 69 -13.06 13.42 8.76
N LEU A 70 -13.05 13.21 7.43
CA LEU A 70 -13.73 14.05 6.46
C LEU A 70 -15.04 13.43 5.94
N GLY A 71 -15.23 12.14 6.18
CA GLY A 71 -16.33 11.37 5.61
C GLY A 71 -16.02 10.88 4.19
N PRO A 72 -16.64 9.76 3.76
CA PRO A 72 -16.37 9.14 2.48
C PRO A 72 -16.71 10.04 1.28
N ASP A 73 -17.81 10.81 1.38
CA ASP A 73 -18.28 11.67 0.28
C ASP A 73 -17.30 12.81 -0.05
N LEU A 74 -16.72 13.43 0.98
CA LEU A 74 -15.76 14.51 0.78
C LEU A 74 -14.43 13.96 0.26
N VAL A 75 -13.98 12.82 0.79
CA VAL A 75 -12.76 12.16 0.30
C VAL A 75 -12.88 11.79 -1.17
N SER A 76 -13.98 11.19 -1.60
CA SER A 76 -14.19 10.83 -3.01
C SER A 76 -14.12 12.05 -3.95
N LYS A 77 -14.68 13.19 -3.54
CA LYS A 77 -14.58 14.45 -4.30
C LYS A 77 -13.14 14.97 -4.37
N LEU A 78 -12.41 14.91 -3.26
CA LEU A 78 -11.01 15.34 -3.20
C LEU A 78 -10.10 14.45 -4.05
N GLU A 79 -10.35 13.15 -4.10
CA GLU A 79 -9.61 12.22 -4.95
C GLU A 79 -9.86 12.47 -6.44
N THR A 80 -11.12 12.69 -6.82
CA THR A 80 -11.49 13.07 -8.19
C THR A 80 -10.77 14.35 -8.61
N LEU A 81 -10.86 15.40 -7.78
CA LEU A 81 -10.19 16.67 -8.03
C LEU A 81 -8.66 16.51 -8.09
N ARG A 82 -8.07 15.70 -7.20
CA ARG A 82 -6.63 15.40 -7.22
C ARG A 82 -6.22 14.74 -8.55
N ALA A 83 -7.01 13.81 -9.06
CA ALA A 83 -6.76 13.15 -10.33
C ALA A 83 -6.81 14.16 -11.49
N GLU A 84 -7.85 14.99 -11.56
CA GLU A 84 -8.01 16.04 -12.58
C GLU A 84 -6.84 17.03 -12.56
N LEU A 85 -6.44 17.48 -11.37
CA LEU A 85 -5.33 18.42 -11.18
C LEU A 85 -3.96 17.81 -11.47
N SER A 86 -3.81 16.49 -11.40
CA SER A 86 -2.52 15.85 -11.68
C SER A 86 -2.10 16.00 -13.14
N SER A 87 -3.07 16.03 -14.06
CA SER A 87 -2.89 16.24 -15.50
C SER A 87 -3.08 17.69 -15.94
N HIS A 88 -3.52 18.59 -15.06
CA HIS A 88 -3.86 19.97 -15.45
C HIS A 88 -2.61 20.86 -15.52
N PRO A 89 -2.38 21.60 -16.62
CA PRO A 89 -1.19 22.44 -16.79
C PRO A 89 -1.09 23.55 -15.73
N GLU A 90 -2.22 24.09 -15.27
CA GLU A 90 -2.28 25.15 -14.25
C GLU A 90 -2.57 24.64 -12.83
N ARG A 91 -2.09 23.44 -12.48
CA ARG A 91 -2.28 22.86 -11.13
C ARG A 91 -1.98 23.83 -9.97
N LYS A 92 -0.93 24.65 -10.09
CA LYS A 92 -0.52 25.60 -9.05
C LYS A 92 -1.58 26.68 -8.80
N LEU A 93 -2.21 27.19 -9.85
CA LEU A 93 -3.26 28.22 -9.76
C LEU A 93 -4.51 27.63 -9.10
N ALA A 94 -4.91 26.42 -9.49
CA ALA A 94 -6.05 25.74 -8.88
C ALA A 94 -5.84 25.48 -7.37
N LEU A 95 -4.64 25.08 -6.95
CA LEU A 95 -4.32 24.92 -5.53
C LEU A 95 -4.37 26.24 -4.77
N ALA A 96 -3.89 27.34 -5.38
CA ALA A 96 -3.98 28.67 -4.79
C ALA A 96 -5.43 29.13 -4.62
N PHE A 97 -6.31 28.85 -5.59
CA PHE A 97 -7.74 29.14 -5.48
C PHE A 97 -8.40 28.38 -4.31
N LEU A 98 -8.08 27.10 -4.12
CA LEU A 98 -8.60 26.30 -3.01
C LEU A 98 -8.13 26.78 -1.63
N GLN A 99 -6.91 27.35 -1.56
CA GLN A 99 -6.35 27.92 -0.32
C GLN A 99 -6.86 29.34 -0.03
N GLY A 100 -7.26 30.08 -1.08
CA GLY A 100 -7.61 31.50 -1.01
C GLY A 100 -9.01 31.82 -0.48
N ILE A 101 -9.78 30.82 -0.04
CA ILE A 101 -11.07 31.03 0.61
C ILE A 101 -10.82 31.16 2.12
N SER A 102 -10.52 32.38 2.57
CA SER A 102 -10.58 32.80 3.98
C SER A 102 -11.67 33.84 4.18
#